data_AF-A0A127QGG7-F1
#
_entry.id   AF-A0A127QGG7-F1
#
_cell.length_a   1.000
_cell.length_b   1.000
_cell.length_c   1.000
_cell.angle_alpha   90.00
_cell.angle_beta   90.00
_cell.angle_gamma   90.00
#
_symmetry.space_group_name_H-M   'P 1'
#
loop_
_entity.id
_entity.type
_entity.pdbx_description
1 polymer ?
#
loop_
_entity_poly.entity_id
_entity_poly.type
_entity_poly.pdbx_seq_one_letter_code
_entity_poly.pdbx_strand_id
1 'polypeptide(L)' 'MHPGRTSEQKRAFVREVTRVVVETLVCPPESVDIVITEVSREDWAKAGKLVADK' A
#
# COMPACT_ATOMS: atom_id res chain seq x y z
N MET A 1 0.38 -4.68 -3.43
CA MET A 1 -1.04 -4.92 -3.79
C MET A 1 -1.17 -4.98 -5.31
N HIS A 2 -2.28 -5.47 -5.89
CA HIS A 2 -2.46 -5.36 -7.34
C HIS A 2 -2.94 -3.96 -7.76
N PRO A 3 -2.56 -3.48 -8.97
CA PRO A 3 -3.04 -2.21 -9.51
C PRO A 3 -4.57 -2.12 -9.57
N GLY A 4 -5.08 -0.89 -9.68
CA GLY A 4 -6.51 -0.63 -9.92
C GLY A 4 -7.16 0.34 -8.93
N ARG A 5 -6.39 0.92 -7.99
CA ARG A 5 -6.90 1.96 -7.10
C ARG A 5 -6.73 3.33 -7.76
N THR A 6 -7.75 4.17 -7.63
CA THR A 6 -7.68 5.56 -8.11
C THR A 6 -6.72 6.38 -7.24
N SER A 7 -6.24 7.50 -7.77
CA SER A 7 -5.41 8.44 -7.01
C SER A 7 -6.12 8.96 -5.76
N GLU A 8 -7.45 9.12 -5.80
CA GLU A 8 -8.23 9.56 -4.66
C GLU A 8 -8.30 8.50 -3.55
N GLN A 9 -8.47 7.23 -3.91
CA GLN A 9 -8.41 6.12 -2.95
C GLN A 9 -7.03 6.04 -2.28
N LYS A 10 -5.95 6.22 -3.05
CA LYS A 10 -4.59 6.26 -2.52
C LYS A 10 -4.38 7.44 -1.55
N ARG A 11 -4.90 8.63 -1.88
CA ARG A 11 -4.86 9.80 -0.98
C ARG A 11 -5.62 9.57 0.32
N ALA A 12 -6.79 8.96 0.24
CA ALA A 12 -7.57 8.61 1.43
C ALA A 12 -6.80 7.62 2.32
N PHE A 13 -6.20 6.60 1.71
CA PHE A 13 -5.40 5.61 2.43
C PHE A 13 -4.22 6.24 3.17
N VAL A 14 -3.38 7.05 2.50
CA VAL A 14 -2.20 7.64 3.16
C VAL A 14 -2.60 8.53 4.34
N ARG A 15 -3.67 9.32 4.20
CA ARG A 15 -4.16 10.18 5.28
C ARG A 15 -4.58 9.38 6.51
N GLU A 16 -5.41 8.35 6.32
CA GLU A 16 -5.92 7.57 7.45
C GLU A 16 -4.85 6.71 8.11
N VAL A 17 -3.94 6.13 7.32
CA VAL A 17 -2.83 5.33 7.89
C VAL A 17 -1.86 6.21 8.67
N THR A 18 -1.47 7.38 8.14
CA THR A 18 -0.63 8.32 8.90
C THR A 18 -1.31 8.71 10.21
N ARG A 19 -2.60 9.03 10.20
CA ARG A 19 -3.36 9.36 11.42
C ARG A 19 -3.28 8.22 12.45
N VAL A 20 -3.55 6.98 12.05
CA VAL A 20 -3.50 5.82 12.95
C VAL A 20 -2.08 5.59 13.49
N VAL A 21 -1.05 5.73 12.66
CA VAL A 21 0.36 5.58 13.08
C VAL A 21 0.71 6.63 14.14
N VAL A 22 0.38 7.90 13.88
CA VAL A 22 0.64 9.01 14.83
C VAL A 22 -0.07 8.78 16.16
N GLU A 23 -1.35 8.39 16.12
CA GLU A 23 -2.15 8.13 17.33
C GLU A 23 -1.64 6.94 18.14
N THR A 24 -1.20 5.87 17.48
CA THR A 24 -0.81 4.61 18.14
C THR A 24 0.64 4.60 18.60
N LEU A 25 1.54 5.19 17.81
CA LEU A 25 2.99 5.18 18.06
C LEU A 25 3.49 6.50 18.68
N VAL A 26 2.61 7.48 18.87
CA VAL A 26 2.90 8.77 19.52
C VAL A 26 4.10 9.48 18.87
N CYS A 27 4.12 9.51 17.54
CA CYS A 27 5.17 10.14 16.74
C CYS A 27 4.60 11.29 15.90
N PRO A 28 5.41 12.29 15.52
CA PRO A 28 4.95 13.35 14.63
C PRO A 28 4.68 12.81 13.21
N PRO A 29 3.71 13.36 12.47
CA PRO A 29 3.35 12.88 11.14
C PRO A 29 4.51 12.97 10.14
N GLU A 30 5.43 13.92 10.32
CA GLU A 30 6.62 14.11 9.48
C GLU A 30 7.62 12.94 9.59
N SER A 31 7.50 12.09 10.61
CA SER A 31 8.30 10.87 10.75
C SER A 31 7.69 9.65 10.04
N VAL A 32 6.55 9.82 9.37
CA VAL A 32 5.80 8.71 8.76
C VAL A 32 5.87 8.80 7.23
N ASP A 33 6.64 7.91 6.63
CA ASP A 33 6.66 7.69 5.19
C ASP A 33 5.76 6.52 4.79
N ILE A 34 4.96 6.69 3.73
CA ILE A 34 4.10 5.63 3.19
C ILE A 34 4.49 5.34 1.74
N VAL A 35 4.95 4.11 1.50
CA VAL A 35 5.25 3.60 0.16
C VAL A 35 4.10 2.72 -0.31
N ILE A 36 3.44 3.11 -1.41
CA ILE A 36 2.42 2.30 -2.06
C ILE A 36 3.05 1.54 -3.23
N THR A 37 3.20 0.23 -3.08
CA THR A 37 3.70 -0.65 -4.15
C THR A 37 2.56 -1.44 -4.78
N GLU A 38 2.33 -1.18 -6.06
CA GLU A 38 1.41 -1.93 -6.91
C GLU A 38 2.19 -2.84 -7.85
N VAL A 39 1.90 -4.13 -7.84
CA VAL A 39 2.55 -5.14 -8.68
C VAL A 39 1.47 -5.91 -9.41
N SER A 40 1.57 -5.96 -10.74
CA SER A 40 0.60 -6.66 -11.57
C SER A 40 0.51 -8.15 -11.20
N ARG A 41 -0.54 -8.84 -11.65
CA ARG A 41 -0.63 -10.29 -11.43
C ARG A 41 0.45 -11.06 -12.22
N GLU A 42 0.90 -10.49 -13.33
CA GLU A 42 1.96 -11.02 -14.20
C GLU A 42 3.35 -10.89 -13.55
N ASP A 43 3.54 -9.85 -12.73
CA ASP A 43 4.82 -9.58 -12.05
C ASP A 43 4.87 -10.13 -10.62
N TRP A 44 3.81 -10.81 -10.14
CA TRP A 44 3.76 -11.38 -8.80
C TRP A 44 3.75 -12.91 -8.85
N ALA A 45 4.74 -13.53 -8.21
CA ALA A 45 4.85 -14.99 -8.15
C ALA A 45 4.72 -15.52 -6.72
N LYS A 46 4.12 -16.71 -6.56
CA LYS A 46 4.12 -17.45 -5.31
C LYS A 46 4.32 -18.93 -5.59
N ALA A 47 5.26 -19.56 -4.88
CA ALA A 47 5.60 -20.98 -5.04
C ALA A 47 5.89 -21.37 -6.51
N GLY A 48 6.66 -20.53 -7.21
CA GLY A 48 7.11 -20.80 -8.58
C GLY A 48 6.05 -20.63 -9.67
N LYS A 49 4.89 -20.04 -9.37
CA LYS A 49 3.83 -19.74 -10.35
C LYS A 49 3.45 -18.27 -10.32
N LEU A 50 3.21 -17.68 -11.49
CA LEU A 50 2.67 -16.31 -11.53
C LEU A 50 1.25 -16.32 -11.00
N VAL A 51 0.84 -15.23 -10.36
CA VAL A 51 -0.53 -15.05 -9.91
C VAL A 51 -1.48 -14.89 -11.11
N ALA A 52 -0.95 -14.49 -12.27
CA ALA A 52 -1.67 -14.51 -13.55
C ALA A 52 -2.01 -15.91 -14.05
N ASP A 53 -1.26 -16.96 -13.66
CA ASP A 53 -1.49 -18.35 -14.10
C ASP A 53 -2.64 -19.04 -13.34
N LYS A 54 -3.36 -18.30 -12.48
CA LYS A 54 -4.48 -18.76 -11.66
C LYS A 54 -5.77 -18.04 -12.00
#